data_AF-A0A811UEX7-F1
#
_entry.id   AF-A0A811UEX7-F1
#
_cell.length_a   1.000
_cell.length_b   1.000
_cell.length_c   1.000
_cell.angle_alpha   90.00
_cell.angle_beta   90.00
_cell.angle_gamma   90.00
#
_symmetry.space_group_name_H-M   'P 1'
#
loop_
_entity.id
_entity.type
_entity.pdbx_description
1 polymer ?
#
loop_
_entity_poly.entity_id
_entity_poly.type
_entity_poly.pdbx_seq_one_letter_code
_entity_poly.pdbx_strand_id
1 'polypeptide(L)'
;MDTVPLRAHMGPLLEAVRTKNAELAYSFKASEPWKLLESLIHASIGGGVGSGPSAGRTSAANTAGSTTGAGAAGANNQWQCNHCTFLNPSELNSCEMCSLPR
;
A
#
# COMPACT_ATOMS: atom_id res chain seq x y z
N MET A 1 6.65 -13.00 -10.68
CA MET A 1 5.56 -12.46 -9.84
C MET A 1 4.30 -13.22 -10.18
N ASP A 2 4.03 -14.28 -9.44
CA ASP A 2 2.84 -15.11 -9.59
C ASP A 2 1.61 -14.32 -9.15
N THR A 3 0.92 -13.71 -10.10
CA THR A 3 -0.41 -13.16 -9.87
C THR A 3 -1.34 -14.34 -9.61
N VAL A 4 -1.56 -14.67 -8.34
CA VAL A 4 -2.54 -15.69 -7.92
C VAL A 4 -3.85 -15.39 -8.65
N PRO A 5 -4.32 -16.27 -9.55
CA PRO A 5 -5.43 -15.96 -10.42
C PRO A 5 -6.69 -15.96 -9.57
N LEU A 6 -7.05 -14.81 -9.03
CA LEU A 6 -8.21 -14.63 -8.17
C LEU A 6 -9.47 -15.25 -8.81
N ARG A 7 -9.59 -15.11 -10.13
CA ARG A 7 -10.64 -15.71 -10.96
C ARG A 7 -10.76 -17.23 -10.82
N ALA A 8 -9.66 -17.97 -10.68
CA ALA A 8 -9.69 -19.42 -10.55
C ALA A 8 -10.32 -19.87 -9.23
N HIS A 9 -10.26 -19.03 -8.20
CA HIS A 9 -10.74 -19.36 -6.86
C HIS A 9 -12.09 -18.72 -6.51
N MET A 10 -12.65 -17.83 -7.34
CA MET A 10 -13.96 -17.18 -7.08
C MET A 10 -15.19 -18.09 -7.30
N GLY A 11 -15.03 -19.26 -7.92
CA GLY A 11 -16.13 -20.17 -8.27
C GLY A 11 -17.08 -20.53 -7.10
N PRO A 12 -16.55 -20.95 -5.94
CA PRO A 12 -17.38 -21.30 -4.77
C PRO A 12 -18.18 -20.10 -4.22
N LEU A 13 -17.61 -18.89 -4.26
CA LEU A 13 -18.31 -17.68 -3.83
C LEU A 13 -19.47 -17.34 -4.76
N LEU A 14 -19.26 -17.42 -6.07
CA LEU A 14 -20.30 -17.16 -7.06
C LEU A 14 -21.44 -18.18 -6.96
N GLU A 15 -21.11 -19.43 -6.68
CA GLU A 15 -22.08 -20.50 -6.42
C GLU A 15 -22.89 -20.26 -5.15
N ALA A 16 -22.23 -19.81 -4.07
CA ALA A 16 -22.90 -19.42 -2.83
C ALA A 16 -23.90 -18.27 -3.04
N VAL A 17 -23.53 -17.25 -3.82
CA VAL A 17 -24.42 -16.14 -4.18
C VAL A 17 -25.59 -16.62 -5.04
N ARG A 18 -25.32 -17.48 -6.04
CA ARG A 18 -26.34 -18.06 -6.93
C ARG A 18 -27.38 -18.88 -6.16
N THR A 19 -26.94 -19.66 -5.20
CA THR A 19 -27.80 -20.55 -4.40
C THR A 19 -28.33 -19.89 -3.12
N LYS A 20 -27.96 -18.64 -2.85
CA LYS A 20 -28.25 -17.90 -1.59
C LYS A 20 -27.83 -18.69 -0.34
N ASN A 21 -26.78 -19.50 -0.46
CA ASN A 21 -26.30 -20.34 0.61
C ASN A 21 -25.24 -19.59 1.44
N ALA A 22 -25.65 -19.10 2.62
CA ALA A 22 -24.77 -18.35 3.51
C ALA A 22 -23.59 -19.21 4.04
N GLU A 23 -23.82 -20.50 4.29
CA GLU A 23 -22.81 -21.44 4.80
C GLU A 23 -21.60 -21.52 3.86
N LEU A 24 -21.86 -21.62 2.55
CA LEU A 24 -20.82 -21.67 1.52
C LEU A 24 -20.04 -20.36 1.40
N ALA A 25 -20.70 -19.22 1.65
CA ALA A 25 -20.01 -17.93 1.68
C ALA A 25 -19.06 -17.82 2.89
N TYR A 26 -19.49 -18.32 4.06
CA TYR A 26 -18.64 -18.35 5.25
C TYR A 26 -17.43 -19.28 5.10
N SER A 27 -17.63 -20.47 4.52
CA SER A 27 -16.52 -21.40 4.26
C SER A 27 -15.53 -20.85 3.22
N PHE A 28 -16.02 -20.14 2.19
CA PHE A 28 -15.17 -19.45 1.24
C PHE A 28 -14.34 -18.33 1.90
N LYS A 29 -14.94 -17.53 2.78
CA LYS A 29 -14.22 -16.49 3.55
C LYS A 29 -13.09 -17.08 4.41
N ALA A 30 -13.23 -18.31 4.89
CA ALA A 30 -12.19 -18.98 5.67
C ALA A 30 -11.00 -19.47 4.83
N SER A 31 -11.14 -19.51 3.50
CA SER A 31 -10.12 -20.02 2.59
C SER A 31 -8.85 -19.17 2.57
N GLU A 32 -7.72 -19.84 2.42
CA GLU A 32 -6.38 -19.23 2.35
C GLU A 32 -6.22 -18.16 1.26
N PRO A 33 -6.69 -18.36 0.01
CA PRO A 33 -6.61 -17.31 -1.02
C PRO A 33 -7.43 -16.06 -0.68
N TRP A 34 -8.55 -16.20 0.05
CA TRP A 34 -9.33 -15.05 0.52
C TRP A 34 -8.61 -14.30 1.65
N LYS A 35 -8.05 -15.01 2.62
CA LYS A 35 -7.24 -14.42 3.70
C LYS A 35 -6.00 -13.69 3.18
N LEU A 36 -5.34 -14.23 2.16
CA LEU A 36 -4.19 -13.59 1.51
C LEU A 36 -4.61 -12.30 0.79
N LEU A 37 -5.76 -12.30 0.11
CA LEU A 37 -6.32 -11.10 -0.51
C LEU A 37 -6.63 -10.03 0.54
N GLU A 38 -7.30 -10.40 1.64
CA GLU A 38 -7.57 -9.48 2.75
C GLU A 38 -6.27 -8.92 3.34
N SER A 39 -5.25 -9.77 3.56
CA SER A 39 -3.94 -9.34 4.06
C SER A 39 -3.25 -8.35 3.13
N LEU A 40 -3.27 -8.60 1.82
CA LEU A 40 -2.70 -7.69 0.83
C LEU A 40 -3.40 -6.33 0.81
N ILE A 41 -4.73 -6.32 0.90
CA ILE A 41 -5.52 -5.09 0.99
C ILE A 41 -5.16 -4.32 2.27
N HIS A 42 -5.12 -4.99 3.44
CA HIS A 42 -4.71 -4.35 4.70
C HIS A 42 -3.28 -3.80 4.65
N ALA A 43 -2.33 -4.54 4.07
CA ALA A 43 -0.96 -4.10 3.90
C ALA A 43 -0.84 -2.90 2.94
N SER A 44 -1.69 -2.81 1.92
CA SER A 44 -1.71 -1.69 0.98
C SER A 44 -2.31 -0.41 1.60
N ILE A 45 -3.28 -0.56 2.50
CA ILE A 45 -3.95 0.57 3.18
C ILE A 45 -3.10 1.07 4.36
N GLY A 46 -2.30 0.19 4.98
CA GLY A 46 -1.39 0.50 6.09
C GLY A 46 0.03 0.91 5.70
N GLY A 47 0.30 1.16 4.42
CA GLY A 47 1.61 1.53 3.88
C GLY A 47 2.04 2.96 4.20
N GLY A 48 2.04 3.33 5.48
CA GLY A 48 2.68 4.54 6.00
C GLY A 48 3.63 4.17 7.12
N VAL A 49 4.94 4.26 6.84
CA VAL A 49 6.08 4.33 7.77
C VAL A 49 6.20 3.26 8.85
N GLY A 50 7.21 2.41 8.69
CA GLY A 50 7.54 1.33 9.62
C GLY A 50 7.94 1.80 11.01
N SER A 51 7.83 0.88 11.97
CA SER A 51 8.63 0.82 13.20
C SER A 51 8.47 -0.57 13.79
N GLY A 52 9.47 -1.42 13.57
CA GLY A 52 9.64 -2.63 14.37
C GLY A 52 10.08 -2.26 15.80
N PRO A 53 9.80 -3.09 16.81
CA PRO A 53 10.22 -2.81 18.18
C PRO A 53 11.70 -3.19 18.34
N SER A 54 12.61 -2.25 18.12
CA SER A 54 14.00 -2.40 18.51
C SER A 54 14.16 -2.04 19.99
N ALA A 55 14.26 -3.09 20.82
CA ALA A 55 14.81 -2.99 22.15
C ALA A 55 16.24 -2.42 22.08
N GLY A 56 16.52 -1.32 22.77
CA GLY A 56 17.91 -0.89 22.91
C GLY A 56 18.19 0.50 23.47
N ARG A 57 18.39 0.54 24.80
CA ARG A 57 19.43 1.31 25.51
C ARG A 57 19.28 2.83 25.62
N THR A 58 19.07 3.25 26.88
CA THR A 58 19.37 4.56 27.44
C THR A 58 20.82 5.00 27.19
N SER A 59 21.06 6.26 26.81
CA SER A 59 22.02 7.18 27.46
C SER A 59 22.16 8.54 26.74
N ALA A 60 22.28 9.58 27.57
CA ALA A 60 23.01 10.84 27.38
C ALA A 60 22.46 11.97 26.48
N ALA A 61 21.74 12.87 27.16
CA ALA A 61 21.84 14.33 27.18
C ALA A 61 22.64 15.10 26.09
N ASN A 62 21.94 16.14 25.60
CA ASN A 62 22.36 17.52 25.35
C ASN A 62 23.59 17.78 24.46
N THR A 63 23.44 18.61 23.42
CA THR A 63 23.71 20.06 23.51
C THR A 63 23.61 20.71 22.13
N ALA A 64 22.88 21.82 22.10
CA ALA A 64 22.83 22.95 21.17
C ALA A 64 23.61 22.93 19.84
N GLY A 65 22.90 23.31 18.78
CA GLY A 65 23.48 23.71 17.49
C GLY A 65 22.49 24.52 16.66
N SER A 66 21.99 25.63 17.20
CA SER A 66 21.27 26.65 16.43
C SER A 66 22.24 27.37 15.48
N THR A 67 22.03 27.27 14.17
CA THR A 67 22.40 28.30 13.17
C THR A 67 21.49 28.10 11.95
N THR A 68 20.42 28.90 11.84
CA THR A 68 20.28 30.01 10.88
C THR A 68 20.45 29.62 9.41
N GLY A 69 19.33 29.59 8.68
CA GLY A 69 19.29 29.49 7.23
C GLY A 69 17.87 29.55 6.70
N ALA A 70 17.27 30.74 6.74
CA ALA A 70 16.06 31.06 5.99
C ALA A 70 16.29 30.89 4.49
N GLY A 71 15.33 30.34 3.76
CA GLY A 71 15.30 30.45 2.30
C GLY A 71 14.51 29.35 1.59
N ALA A 72 13.33 29.75 1.07
CA ALA A 72 12.63 29.17 -0.09
C ALA A 72 12.23 27.67 0.01
N ALA A 73 10.98 27.30 0.26
CA ALA A 73 9.87 27.49 -0.68
C ALA A 73 10.26 27.27 -2.17
N GLY A 74 11.07 26.25 -2.45
CA GLY A 74 11.12 25.64 -3.78
C GLY A 74 9.98 24.66 -3.90
N ALA A 75 8.93 25.04 -4.65
CA ALA A 75 7.91 24.11 -5.10
C ALA A 75 8.59 23.00 -5.91
N ASN A 76 8.92 21.89 -5.24
CA ASN A 76 9.28 20.64 -5.90
C ASN A 76 8.05 20.25 -6.71
N ASN A 77 8.08 20.56 -8.00
CA ASN A 77 6.94 20.52 -8.90
C ASN A 77 6.62 19.04 -9.24
N GLN A 78 6.31 18.23 -8.23
CA GLN A 78 5.91 16.83 -8.40
C GLN A 78 4.44 16.75 -8.77
N TRP A 79 4.08 15.72 -9.53
CA TRP A 79 2.70 15.45 -9.92
C TRP A 79 2.24 14.08 -9.44
N GLN A 80 1.03 14.05 -8.91
CA GLN A 80 0.40 12.80 -8.52
C GLN A 80 -0.17 12.10 -9.75
N CYS A 81 0.19 10.83 -9.94
CA CYS A 81 -0.33 10.01 -11.02
C CYS A 81 -1.82 9.69 -10.80
N ASN A 82 -2.66 10.03 -11.77
CA ASN A 82 -4.10 9.75 -11.73
C ASN A 82 -4.43 8.24 -11.80
N HIS A 83 -3.47 7.41 -12.22
CA HIS A 83 -3.68 5.96 -12.39
C HIS A 83 -3.27 5.13 -11.15
N CYS A 84 -2.14 5.47 -10.52
CA CYS A 84 -1.58 4.68 -9.41
C CYS A 84 -1.26 5.50 -8.17
N THR A 85 -1.59 6.80 -8.15
CA THR A 85 -1.40 7.76 -7.03
C THR A 85 0.05 8.05 -6.64
N PHE A 86 1.03 7.50 -7.36
CA PHE A 86 2.45 7.75 -7.14
C PHE A 86 2.83 9.20 -7.43
N LEU A 87 3.76 9.75 -6.63
CA LEU A 87 4.22 11.13 -6.74
C LEU A 87 5.47 11.21 -7.66
N ASN A 88 5.27 11.53 -8.94
CA ASN A 88 6.34 11.59 -9.92
C ASN A 88 7.02 12.98 -9.95
N PRO A 89 8.32 13.05 -10.28
CA PRO A 89 9.02 14.31 -10.53
C PRO A 89 8.52 15.00 -11.83
N SER A 90 8.61 16.34 -11.88
CA SER A 90 8.11 17.16 -13.01
C SER A 90 8.83 16.93 -14.33
N GLU A 91 10.07 16.47 -14.26
CA GLU A 91 10.90 16.13 -15.41
C GLU A 91 10.37 14.92 -16.20
N LEU A 92 9.47 14.13 -15.60
CA LEU A 92 8.87 12.97 -16.24
C LEU A 92 7.46 13.27 -16.74
N ASN A 93 7.21 12.95 -18.02
CA ASN A 93 5.88 12.96 -18.64
C ASN A 93 5.10 11.65 -18.47
N SER A 94 5.78 10.60 -18.01
CA SER A 94 5.20 9.28 -17.76
C SER A 94 5.53 8.84 -16.34
N CYS A 95 4.61 8.10 -15.71
CA CYS A 95 4.78 7.67 -14.34
C CYS A 95 5.84 6.57 -14.21
N GLU A 96 6.74 6.67 -13.23
CA GLU A 96 7.78 5.65 -13.00
C GLU A 96 7.21 4.29 -12.60
N MET A 97 6.09 4.28 -11.85
CA MET A 97 5.52 3.05 -11.31
C MET A 97 4.68 2.26 -12.32
N CYS A 98 3.90 2.96 -13.15
CA CYS A 98 2.99 2.31 -14.09
C CYS A 98 3.35 2.54 -15.57
N SER A 99 4.26 3.48 -15.87
CA SER A 99 4.63 3.89 -17.24
C SER A 99 3.50 4.52 -18.07
N LEU A 100 2.38 4.92 -17.44
CA LEU A 100 1.30 5.68 -18.09
C LEU A 100 1.62 7.20 -18.10
N PRO A 101 1.13 7.97 -19.09
CA PRO A 101 1.31 9.42 -19.16
C PRO A 101 0.62 10.15 -18.00
N ARG A 102 1.06 11.38 -17.73
CA ARG A 102 0.48 12.29 -16.74
C ARG A 102 -1.00 12.61 -16.97
#